data_AF-A0A163CM53-F1
#
_entry.id   AF-A0A163CM53-F1
#
_cell.length_a   1.000
_cell.length_b   1.000
_cell.length_c   1.000
_cell.angle_alpha   90.00
_cell.angle_beta   90.00
_cell.angle_gamma   90.00
#
_symmetry.space_group_name_H-M   'P 1'
#
loop_
_entity.id
_entity.type
_entity.pdbx_description
1 polymer ?
#
loop_
_entity_poly.entity_id
_entity_poly.type
_entity_poly.pdbx_seq_one_letter_code
_entity_poly.pdbx_strand_id
1 'polypeptide(L)'
;MSGEAGAGISSKYFKMYFSSGMTVSVAMPPDLEDHPNYIEDYFKEASKPFETKLKDVLPRVDQSFETLIQQHGFPISLYDPKAVFVADAIIEDVDLGHENKSTRNLLVSSGADVNLSFFTRSFSKINLSITINKQIKRSELNTIRAQIIEIFD
;
A
#
# COMPACT_ATOMS: atom_id res chain seq x y z
N MET A 1 -22.59 10.26 -8.67
CA MET A 1 -21.73 9.13 -8.24
C MET A 1 -20.54 9.73 -7.49
N SER A 2 -20.03 9.05 -6.45
CA SER A 2 -18.88 9.50 -5.67
C SER A 2 -17.68 8.56 -5.83
N GLY A 3 -16.48 9.09 -5.70
CA GLY A 3 -15.23 8.33 -5.85
C GLY A 3 -14.02 9.09 -5.31
N GLU A 4 -12.88 8.41 -5.25
CA GLU A 4 -11.60 8.96 -4.76
C GLU A 4 -10.60 8.96 -5.92
N ALA A 5 -10.02 10.12 -6.23
CA ALA A 5 -8.96 10.22 -7.23
C ALA A 5 -7.67 9.58 -6.70
N GLY A 6 -7.02 8.76 -7.52
CA GLY A 6 -5.85 8.02 -7.12
C GLY A 6 -5.35 7.06 -8.20
N ALA A 7 -4.18 6.50 -7.93
CA ALA A 7 -3.46 5.62 -8.82
C ALA A 7 -2.90 4.43 -8.06
N GLY A 8 -2.88 3.27 -8.70
CA GLY A 8 -2.32 2.04 -8.16
C GLY A 8 -1.06 1.62 -8.91
N ILE A 9 -0.12 1.01 -8.19
CA ILE A 9 1.06 0.39 -8.77
C ILE A 9 1.39 -0.93 -8.07
N SER A 10 2.00 -1.85 -8.80
CA SER A 10 2.54 -3.10 -8.27
C SER A 10 4.01 -3.21 -8.64
N SER A 11 4.80 -3.64 -7.67
CA SER A 11 6.22 -3.93 -7.83
C SER A 11 6.49 -5.40 -7.44
N LYS A 12 7.76 -5.78 -7.43
CA LYS A 12 8.25 -7.09 -7.01
C LYS A 12 7.88 -7.43 -5.56
N TYR A 13 7.89 -6.45 -4.65
CA TYR A 13 7.73 -6.68 -3.21
C TYR A 13 6.43 -6.12 -2.61
N PHE A 14 5.68 -5.30 -3.35
CA PHE A 14 4.48 -4.66 -2.82
C PHE A 14 3.46 -4.30 -3.90
N LYS A 15 2.24 -4.01 -3.44
CA LYS A 15 1.23 -3.26 -4.18
C LYS A 15 0.88 -2.00 -3.40
N MET A 16 0.76 -0.87 -4.09
CA MET A 16 0.48 0.42 -3.46
C MET A 16 -0.65 1.12 -4.21
N TYR A 17 -1.53 1.78 -3.47
CA TYR A 17 -2.52 2.72 -3.99
C TYR A 17 -2.29 4.09 -3.33
N PHE A 18 -2.04 5.11 -4.14
CA PHE A 18 -1.82 6.48 -3.71
C PHE A 18 -2.95 7.38 -4.22
N SER A 19 -3.56 8.15 -3.33
CA SER A 19 -4.85 8.77 -3.59
C SER A 19 -5.07 10.04 -2.78
N SER A 20 -6.10 10.81 -3.11
CA SER A 20 -6.42 12.07 -2.46
C SER A 20 -6.79 11.93 -0.99
N GLY A 21 -7.20 10.74 -0.52
CA GLY A 21 -7.78 10.55 0.80
C GLY A 21 -9.19 11.14 0.95
N MET A 22 -9.74 11.69 -0.13
CA MET A 22 -11.00 12.44 -0.14
C MET A 22 -11.94 11.92 -1.21
N THR A 23 -13.14 11.54 -0.78
CA THR A 23 -14.24 11.17 -1.68
C THR A 23 -14.91 12.43 -2.22
N VAL A 24 -14.94 12.57 -3.55
CA VAL A 24 -15.62 13.66 -4.25
C VAL A 24 -16.88 13.16 -4.94
N SER A 25 -17.88 14.03 -5.05
CA SER A 25 -19.09 13.76 -5.82
C SER A 25 -19.07 14.58 -7.10
N VAL A 26 -19.21 13.91 -8.25
CA VAL A 26 -19.22 14.57 -9.55
C VAL A 26 -20.66 14.92 -9.92
N ALA A 27 -20.92 16.21 -10.13
CA ALA A 27 -22.21 16.71 -10.60
C ALA A 27 -22.44 16.29 -12.06
N MET A 28 -23.70 15.98 -12.40
CA MET A 28 -24.08 15.69 -13.77
C MET A 28 -23.98 16.97 -14.61
N PRO A 29 -23.31 16.93 -15.77
CA PRO A 29 -23.26 18.07 -16.67
C PRO A 29 -24.62 18.28 -17.37
N PRO A 30 -24.96 19.51 -17.77
CA PRO A 30 -26.25 19.81 -18.41
C PRO A 30 -26.41 19.18 -19.80
N ASP A 31 -25.30 18.81 -20.45
CA ASP A 31 -25.14 18.26 -21.79
C ASP A 31 -24.72 16.78 -21.75
N LEU A 32 -25.49 15.98 -21.02
CA LEU A 32 -25.19 14.56 -20.78
C LEU A 32 -25.07 13.74 -22.08
N GLU A 33 -25.81 14.09 -23.14
CA GLU A 33 -25.76 13.39 -24.43
C GLU A 33 -24.39 13.55 -25.12
N ASP A 34 -23.73 14.70 -24.94
CA ASP A 34 -22.40 14.99 -25.49
C ASP A 34 -21.27 14.45 -24.59
N HIS A 35 -21.55 14.25 -23.30
CA HIS A 35 -20.60 13.76 -22.31
C HIS A 35 -21.13 12.57 -21.49
N PRO A 36 -21.44 11.42 -22.12
CA PRO A 36 -22.03 10.27 -21.43
C PRO A 36 -21.10 9.65 -20.38
N ASN A 37 -19.78 9.84 -20.52
CA ASN A 37 -18.75 9.28 -19.63
C ASN A 37 -18.13 10.31 -18.67
N TYR A 38 -18.81 11.44 -18.41
CA TYR A 38 -18.28 12.58 -17.64
C TYR A 38 -17.65 12.20 -16.27
N ILE A 39 -18.15 11.16 -15.60
CA ILE A 39 -17.60 10.68 -14.33
C ILE A 39 -16.24 10.02 -14.55
N GLU A 40 -16.14 9.13 -15.55
CA GLU A 40 -14.90 8.44 -15.89
C GLU A 40 -13.85 9.44 -16.36
N ASP A 41 -14.24 10.38 -17.23
CA ASP A 41 -13.35 11.43 -17.72
C ASP A 41 -12.82 12.31 -16.59
N TYR A 42 -13.69 12.68 -15.63
CA TYR A 42 -13.27 13.44 -14.45
C TYR A 42 -12.21 12.68 -13.64
N PHE A 43 -12.45 11.41 -13.28
CA PHE A 43 -11.50 10.65 -12.46
C PHE A 43 -10.23 10.31 -13.23
N LYS A 44 -10.31 10.09 -14.55
CA LYS A 44 -9.14 9.88 -15.40
C LYS A 44 -8.22 11.10 -15.39
N GLU A 45 -8.77 12.31 -15.49
CA GLU A 45 -7.98 13.54 -15.40
C GLU A 45 -7.49 13.80 -13.96
N ALA A 46 -8.37 13.66 -12.97
CA ALA A 46 -8.05 13.90 -11.56
C ALA A 46 -6.99 12.93 -10.99
N SER A 47 -6.87 11.73 -11.55
CA SER A 47 -5.88 10.73 -11.13
C SER A 47 -4.48 10.96 -11.71
N LYS A 48 -4.31 11.75 -12.79
CA LYS A 48 -3.01 11.98 -13.45
C LYS A 48 -1.89 12.46 -12.53
N PRO A 49 -2.12 13.40 -11.58
CA PRO A 49 -1.07 13.82 -10.66
C PRO A 49 -0.56 12.67 -9.78
N PHE A 50 -1.45 11.78 -9.34
CA PHE A 50 -1.10 10.62 -8.53
C PHE A 50 -0.32 9.58 -9.34
N GLU A 51 -0.73 9.33 -10.59
CA GLU A 51 0.04 8.46 -11.50
C GLU A 51 1.45 8.99 -11.74
N THR A 52 1.57 10.29 -11.97
CA THR A 52 2.85 10.95 -12.24
C THR A 52 3.75 10.87 -11.01
N LYS A 53 3.22 11.20 -9.82
CA LYS A 53 3.97 11.09 -8.56
C LYS A 53 4.38 9.65 -8.28
N LEU A 54 3.52 8.66 -8.50
CA LEU A 54 3.87 7.24 -8.33
C LEU A 54 5.00 6.82 -9.25
N LYS A 55 4.97 7.20 -10.52
CA LYS A 55 6.03 6.88 -11.48
C LYS A 55 7.37 7.49 -11.07
N ASP A 56 7.36 8.72 -10.54
CA ASP A 56 8.55 9.43 -10.07
C ASP A 56 9.16 8.77 -8.82
N VAL A 57 8.33 8.40 -7.84
CA VAL A 57 8.83 7.86 -6.58
C VAL A 57 9.11 6.36 -6.60
N LEU A 58 8.55 5.62 -7.55
CA LEU A 58 8.63 4.15 -7.60
C LEU A 58 10.07 3.61 -7.46
N PRO A 59 11.08 4.12 -8.19
CA PRO A 59 12.45 3.61 -8.06
C PRO A 59 13.01 3.77 -6.64
N ARG A 60 12.66 4.88 -5.95
CA ARG A 60 13.09 5.14 -4.58
C ARG A 60 12.37 4.22 -3.59
N VAL A 61 11.08 3.95 -3.82
CA VAL A 61 10.31 2.99 -3.02
C VAL A 61 10.88 1.59 -3.18
N ASP A 62 11.14 1.14 -4.40
CA ASP A 62 11.73 -0.18 -4.67
C ASP A 62 13.09 -0.34 -3.99
N GLN A 63 13.95 0.68 -4.11
CA GLN A 63 15.24 0.69 -3.43
C GLN A 63 15.11 0.63 -1.90
N SER A 64 14.17 1.38 -1.32
CA SER A 64 13.89 1.33 0.12
C SER A 64 13.48 -0.08 0.56
N PHE A 65 12.60 -0.75 -0.18
CA PHE A 65 12.21 -2.15 0.10
C PHE A 65 13.40 -3.11 0.00
N GLU A 66 14.26 -2.96 -1.02
CA GLU A 66 15.47 -3.77 -1.14
C GLU A 66 16.42 -3.58 0.03
N THR A 67 16.62 -2.34 0.48
CA THR A 67 17.42 -2.02 1.68
C THR A 67 16.82 -2.65 2.94
N LEU A 68 15.51 -2.52 3.16
CA LEU A 68 14.83 -3.12 4.32
C LEU A 68 14.98 -4.64 4.35
N ILE A 69 14.88 -5.31 3.20
CA ILE A 69 15.02 -6.76 3.09
C ILE A 69 16.47 -7.19 3.28
N GLN A 70 17.40 -6.60 2.51
CA GLN A 70 18.77 -7.11 2.40
C GLN A 70 19.67 -6.64 3.56
N GLN A 71 19.49 -5.41 4.03
CA GLN A 71 20.35 -4.81 5.05
C GLN A 71 19.74 -4.92 6.45
N HIS A 72 18.42 -4.78 6.56
CA HIS A 72 17.73 -4.82 7.86
C HIS A 72 17.01 -6.15 8.14
N GLY A 73 16.97 -7.07 7.18
CA GLY A 73 16.44 -8.42 7.38
C GLY A 73 14.92 -8.50 7.57
N PHE A 74 14.17 -7.51 7.05
CA PHE A 74 12.72 -7.48 7.19
C PHE A 74 12.11 -8.72 6.51
N PRO A 75 11.07 -9.35 7.10
CA PRO A 75 10.51 -10.62 6.63
C PRO A 75 9.61 -10.48 5.39
N ILE A 76 9.91 -9.54 4.49
CA ILE A 76 9.15 -9.24 3.29
C ILE A 76 9.61 -10.19 2.17
N SER A 77 8.66 -10.83 1.50
CA SER A 77 8.89 -11.71 0.35
C SER A 77 8.42 -11.06 -0.95
N LEU A 78 8.50 -11.81 -2.07
CA LEU A 78 7.83 -11.41 -3.31
C LEU A 78 6.34 -11.17 -3.03
N TYR A 79 5.79 -10.13 -3.62
CA TYR A 79 4.37 -9.82 -3.49
C TYR A 79 3.54 -10.92 -4.13
N ASP A 80 2.67 -11.53 -3.33
CA ASP A 80 1.68 -12.50 -3.77
C ASP A 80 0.26 -11.93 -3.54
N PRO A 81 -0.50 -11.59 -4.60
CA PRO A 81 -1.87 -11.11 -4.46
C PRO A 81 -2.84 -12.18 -3.92
N LYS A 82 -2.39 -13.43 -3.78
CA LYS A 82 -3.15 -14.55 -3.20
C LYS A 82 -2.72 -14.88 -1.77
N ALA A 83 -1.75 -14.14 -1.21
CA ALA A 83 -1.37 -14.30 0.19
C ALA A 83 -2.61 -14.09 1.08
N VAL A 84 -2.73 -14.93 2.10
CA VAL A 84 -3.90 -14.94 2.98
C VAL A 84 -3.71 -14.00 4.16
N PHE A 85 -4.81 -13.55 4.76
CA PHE A 85 -4.76 -12.89 6.05
C PHE A 85 -4.41 -13.90 7.15
N VAL A 86 -3.46 -13.54 8.01
CA VAL A 86 -3.05 -14.35 9.17
C VAL A 86 -3.10 -13.47 10.42
N ALA A 87 -3.93 -13.83 11.39
CA ALA A 87 -4.25 -12.99 12.56
C ALA A 87 -3.00 -12.58 13.38
N ASP A 88 -2.03 -13.48 13.53
CA ASP A 88 -0.79 -13.23 14.29
C ASP A 88 0.41 -12.89 13.38
N ALA A 89 0.17 -12.45 12.14
CA ALA A 89 1.25 -12.02 11.24
C ALA A 89 2.02 -10.80 11.79
N ILE A 90 1.34 -9.95 12.55
CA ILE A 90 1.92 -8.75 13.16
C ILE A 90 2.02 -8.97 14.67
N ILE A 91 3.20 -8.73 15.22
CA ILE A 91 3.45 -8.83 16.67
C ILE A 91 3.78 -7.46 17.26
N GLU A 92 3.31 -7.20 18.48
CA GLU A 92 3.65 -5.98 19.21
C GLU A 92 5.07 -6.08 19.81
N ASP A 93 5.78 -4.96 19.90
CA ASP A 93 7.17 -4.93 20.35
C ASP A 93 7.39 -5.38 21.79
N VAL A 94 6.33 -5.32 22.61
CA VAL A 94 6.32 -5.72 24.02
C VAL A 94 5.94 -7.18 24.25
N ASP A 95 5.43 -7.87 23.23
CA ASP A 95 5.03 -9.27 23.37
C ASP A 95 6.27 -10.17 23.39
N LEU A 96 6.55 -10.74 24.56
CA LEU A 96 7.54 -11.81 24.74
C LEU A 96 6.97 -13.14 24.22
N GLY A 97 6.72 -13.20 22.91
CA GLY A 97 6.75 -14.41 22.10
C GLY A 97 5.99 -15.62 22.64
N HIS A 98 4.69 -15.68 22.34
CA HIS A 98 4.11 -16.97 21.99
C HIS A 98 4.14 -17.11 20.46
N GLU A 99 5.26 -17.61 19.92
CA GLU A 99 5.30 -18.09 18.53
C GLU A 99 4.29 -19.24 18.41
N ASN A 100 3.11 -18.94 17.88
CA ASN A 100 2.14 -19.97 17.55
C ASN A 100 2.69 -20.80 16.39
N LYS A 101 3.11 -22.05 16.67
CA LYS A 101 3.70 -22.96 15.68
C LYS A 101 2.83 -23.11 14.42
N SER A 102 1.51 -23.05 14.57
CA SER A 102 0.57 -23.12 13.45
C SER A 102 0.67 -21.88 12.55
N THR A 103 0.74 -20.69 13.15
CA THR A 103 0.95 -19.41 12.45
C THR A 103 2.28 -19.41 11.71
N ARG A 104 3.36 -19.86 12.37
CA ARG A 104 4.68 -19.95 11.74
C ARG A 104 4.69 -20.87 10.52
N ASN A 105 4.08 -22.05 10.63
CA ASN A 105 3.99 -22.98 9.51
C ASN A 105 3.17 -22.39 8.35
N LEU A 106 2.08 -21.70 8.66
CA LEU A 106 1.25 -21.05 7.65
C LEU A 106 2.05 -19.96 6.92
N LEU A 107 2.71 -19.06 7.66
CA LEU A 107 3.56 -17.99 7.10
C LEU A 107 4.66 -18.50 6.18
N VAL A 108 5.32 -19.60 6.56
CA VAL A 108 6.36 -20.22 5.72
C VAL A 108 5.77 -20.86 4.45
N SER A 109 4.58 -21.45 4.56
CA SER A 109 3.95 -22.19 3.45
C SER A 109 3.24 -21.31 2.42
N SER A 110 2.62 -20.21 2.83
CA SER A 110 1.73 -19.40 2.00
C SER A 110 2.03 -17.90 2.02
N GLY A 111 2.93 -17.45 2.90
CA GLY A 111 3.04 -16.03 3.25
C GLY A 111 1.77 -15.51 3.93
N ALA A 112 1.85 -14.25 4.38
CA ALA A 112 0.69 -13.49 4.82
C ALA A 112 0.65 -12.12 4.15
N ASP A 113 -0.54 -11.68 3.80
CA ASP A 113 -0.78 -10.31 3.35
C ASP A 113 -0.87 -9.36 4.55
N VAL A 114 -0.08 -8.29 4.49
CA VAL A 114 -0.12 -7.19 5.47
C VAL A 114 -0.46 -5.91 4.73
N ASN A 115 -1.57 -5.30 5.15
CA ASN A 115 -2.02 -4.01 4.63
C ASN A 115 -1.70 -2.90 5.63
N LEU A 116 -1.00 -1.86 5.16
CA LEU A 116 -0.77 -0.61 5.88
C LEU A 116 -1.54 0.50 5.18
N SER A 117 -2.34 1.25 5.93
CA SER A 117 -3.03 2.43 5.42
C SER A 117 -2.64 3.65 6.25
N PHE A 118 -2.13 4.69 5.61
CA PHE A 118 -1.65 5.89 6.28
C PHE A 118 -1.72 7.11 5.36
N PHE A 119 -1.61 8.30 5.95
CA PHE A 119 -1.58 9.57 5.23
C PHE A 119 -0.14 10.12 5.14
N THR A 120 0.17 10.78 4.03
CA THR A 120 1.36 11.62 3.86
C THR A 120 1.21 12.92 4.66
N ARG A 121 2.27 13.74 4.73
CA ARG A 121 2.17 15.06 5.37
C ARG A 121 1.27 16.03 4.60
N SER A 122 1.12 15.81 3.29
CA SER A 122 0.17 16.50 2.42
C SER A 122 -1.26 15.94 2.46
N PHE A 123 -1.59 15.09 3.45
CA PHE A 123 -2.90 14.45 3.63
C PHE A 123 -3.37 13.55 2.48
N SER A 124 -2.48 13.18 1.56
CA SER A 124 -2.77 12.15 0.56
C SER A 124 -2.72 10.77 1.22
N LYS A 125 -3.58 9.85 0.80
CA LYS A 125 -3.70 8.50 1.38
C LYS A 125 -2.86 7.49 0.61
N ILE A 126 -2.13 6.66 1.35
CA ILE A 126 -1.40 5.50 0.85
C ILE A 126 -2.01 4.25 1.46
N ASN A 127 -2.39 3.29 0.60
CA ASN A 127 -2.64 1.89 1.00
C ASN A 127 -1.53 1.04 0.42
N LEU A 128 -0.80 0.34 1.28
CA LEU A 128 0.36 -0.47 0.93
C LEU A 128 0.09 -1.91 1.35
N SER A 129 0.14 -2.84 0.41
CA SER A 129 0.04 -4.29 0.64
C SER A 129 1.40 -4.92 0.41
N ILE A 130 1.86 -5.70 1.38
CA ILE A 130 3.12 -6.45 1.33
C ILE A 130 2.87 -7.91 1.70
N THR A 131 3.67 -8.81 1.16
CA THR A 131 3.65 -10.22 1.59
C THR A 131 4.81 -10.47 2.54
N ILE A 132 4.53 -11.08 3.68
CA ILE A 132 5.55 -11.48 4.66
C ILE A 132 5.64 -13.00 4.77
N ASN A 133 6.81 -13.54 5.07
CA ASN A 133 7.04 -14.99 5.23
C ASN A 133 7.36 -15.41 6.68
N LYS A 134 7.42 -14.44 7.58
CA LYS A 134 7.56 -14.59 9.04
C LYS A 134 6.80 -13.45 9.71
N GLN A 135 6.57 -13.56 11.01
CA GLN A 135 5.93 -12.50 11.77
C GLN A 135 6.76 -11.21 11.67
N ILE A 136 6.08 -10.08 11.53
CA ILE A 136 6.68 -8.75 11.45
C ILE A 136 6.30 -7.94 12.68
N LYS A 137 7.25 -7.19 13.25
CA LYS A 137 6.99 -6.33 14.41
C LYS A 137 6.26 -5.06 14.02
N ARG A 138 5.47 -4.52 14.95
CA ARG A 138 4.82 -3.22 14.78
C ARG A 138 5.84 -2.11 14.52
N SER A 139 6.98 -2.10 15.21
CA SER A 139 8.07 -1.15 14.95
C SER A 139 8.64 -1.23 13.53
N GLU A 140 8.79 -2.42 12.97
CA GLU A 140 9.25 -2.63 11.59
C GLU A 140 8.22 -2.05 10.58
N LEU A 141 6.92 -2.27 10.81
CA LEU A 141 5.86 -1.65 10.02
C LEU A 141 5.88 -0.12 10.12
N ASN A 142 6.17 0.42 11.30
CA ASN A 142 6.33 1.86 11.49
C ASN A 142 7.56 2.41 10.75
N THR A 143 8.66 1.65 10.68
CA THR A 143 9.84 2.00 9.87
C THR A 143 9.50 2.04 8.38
N ILE A 144 8.79 1.03 7.86
CA ILE A 144 8.30 1.03 6.46
C ILE A 144 7.48 2.30 6.22
N ARG A 145 6.47 2.54 7.06
CA ARG A 145 5.61 3.72 6.95
C ARG A 145 6.42 5.01 6.93
N ALA A 146 7.37 5.18 7.83
CA ALA A 146 8.17 6.40 7.93
C ALA A 146 9.00 6.64 6.66
N GLN A 147 9.66 5.59 6.13
CA GLN A 147 10.44 5.69 4.89
C GLN A 147 9.56 6.03 3.69
N ILE A 148 8.38 5.41 3.58
CA ILE A 148 7.45 5.72 2.49
C ILE A 148 6.94 7.16 2.59
N ILE A 149 6.59 7.65 3.77
CA ILE A 149 6.18 9.06 3.95
C ILE A 149 7.30 10.00 3.49
N GLU A 150 8.55 9.74 3.88
CA GLU A 150 9.72 10.55 3.49
C GLU A 150 9.98 10.54 1.97
N ILE A 151 9.65 9.46 1.27
CA ILE A 151 9.81 9.38 -0.18
C ILE A 151 8.73 10.20 -0.91
N PHE A 152 7.52 10.26 -0.35
CA PHE A 152 6.38 10.93 -0.98
C PHE A 152 6.35 12.44 -0.72
N ASP A 153 6.89 12.89 0.40
CA ASP A 153 7.12 14.30 0.69
C ASP A 153 8.21 14.91 -0.20
#